data_AF-A0A0C2XUM8-F1
#
_entry.id   AF-A0A0C2XUM8-F1
#
_cell.length_a   1.000
_cell.length_b   1.000
_cell.length_c   1.000
_cell.angle_alpha   90.00
_cell.angle_beta   90.00
_cell.angle_gamma   90.00
#
_symmetry.space_group_name_H-M   'P 1'
#
loop_
_entity.id
_entity.type
_entity.pdbx_description
1 polymer ?
#
loop_
_entity_poly.entity_id
_entity_poly.type
_entity_poly.pdbx_seq_one_letter_code
_entity_poly.pdbx_strand_id
1 'polypeptide(L)'
;MTPAETTEPLTDANPQQILAKSGRLDKNFSHSTLLLPVSRPKAPRNRSAAALDWSKDHRKTYRLLEWLNVNDLERDIIFALPKKGPQPDAIKSRRNCYVEAAHYIFTAEDDPDIHREISKDGTRVALAIGSRLDHLKKKYQAFNVKIGPEASIQKFESIEPGSNSHRIIENLLGSFPFWKELHKHWRTLPHYNKFWGRGSRPKLVDQQPIPGDPTRNGRSRVPSKKLLLSNENVKGGPNFEEARDTRNEVIIIDELPTKEKKVEFYPQGIGRLIFKPPSAQGSYRWLTAAQKFEQNLAELALKRQKLENEALDRKTAADIRRLELEAEERRRIAEDNRQREKERYELIMKYMAVTGQVVDLCGRASELIKRAQM
;
A
#
# COMPACT_ATOMS: atom_id res chain seq x y z
N MET A 1 11.85 60.06 -4.82
CA MET A 1 11.45 59.77 -6.22
C MET A 1 10.56 58.54 -6.19
N THR A 2 9.26 58.76 -6.26
CA THR A 2 8.18 57.77 -6.30
C THR A 2 7.89 57.40 -7.77
N PRO A 3 7.61 56.13 -8.08
CA PRO A 3 6.83 55.76 -9.26
C PRO A 3 5.43 55.32 -8.79
N ALA A 4 4.39 56.10 -9.05
CA ALA A 4 3.62 56.13 -10.31
C ALA A 4 2.72 54.88 -10.43
N GLU A 5 1.53 55.08 -9.88
CA GLU A 5 0.37 54.20 -9.80
C GLU A 5 -0.38 54.27 -11.14
N THR A 6 -0.43 53.16 -11.87
CA THR A 6 -1.18 53.06 -13.14
C THR A 6 -2.49 52.35 -12.87
N THR A 7 -3.58 53.12 -12.92
CA THR A 7 -4.96 52.68 -12.83
C THR A 7 -5.46 52.28 -14.22
N GLU A 8 -5.94 51.04 -14.40
CA GLU A 8 -6.68 50.63 -15.61
C GLU A 8 -8.19 50.53 -15.36
N PRO A 9 -9.04 50.88 -16.35
CA PRO A 9 -10.47 51.04 -16.17
C PRO A 9 -11.27 49.74 -16.33
N LEU A 10 -12.32 49.67 -15.51
CA LEU A 10 -13.37 48.66 -15.43
C LEU A 10 -14.29 48.75 -16.66
N THR A 11 -14.36 47.69 -17.47
CA THR A 11 -15.34 47.57 -18.57
C THR A 11 -16.59 46.81 -18.11
N ASP A 12 -17.71 47.53 -18.08
CA ASP A 12 -19.07 47.03 -17.93
C ASP A 12 -19.49 46.15 -19.12
N ALA A 13 -19.99 44.94 -18.82
CA ALA A 13 -20.63 44.06 -19.79
C ALA A 13 -22.10 43.80 -19.41
N ASN A 14 -22.94 44.70 -19.94
CA ASN A 14 -24.30 44.56 -20.45
C ASN A 14 -24.99 43.16 -20.40
N PRO A 15 -26.11 43.01 -19.66
CA PRO A 15 -27.01 41.88 -19.76
C PRO A 15 -28.36 42.28 -20.40
N GLN A 16 -28.45 42.29 -21.73
CA GLN A 16 -29.73 42.20 -22.45
C GLN A 16 -29.55 41.44 -23.77
N GLN A 17 -30.66 40.83 -24.23
CA GLN A 17 -30.83 39.87 -25.34
C GLN A 17 -30.70 38.41 -24.85
N ILE A 18 -31.67 37.49 -24.99
CA ILE A 18 -32.64 37.29 -26.08
C ILE A 18 -33.95 36.69 -25.51
N LEU A 19 -35.04 37.32 -25.93
CA LEU A 19 -36.44 36.93 -25.80
C LEU A 19 -36.85 35.99 -26.94
N ALA A 20 -37.92 35.22 -26.72
CA ALA A 20 -38.79 34.55 -27.68
C ALA A 20 -38.44 33.13 -28.17
N LYS A 21 -39.26 32.17 -27.73
CA LYS A 21 -40.02 31.26 -28.62
C LYS A 21 -41.18 30.64 -27.83
N SER A 22 -42.39 31.17 -28.05
CA SER A 22 -43.65 30.55 -27.70
C SER A 22 -44.13 29.65 -28.84
N GLY A 23 -44.96 28.66 -28.51
CA GLY A 23 -45.93 28.08 -29.45
C GLY A 23 -45.85 26.58 -29.68
N ARG A 24 -46.56 25.80 -28.84
CA ARG A 24 -47.53 24.82 -29.34
C ARG A 24 -48.40 24.28 -28.20
N LEU A 25 -49.68 24.65 -28.26
CA LEU A 25 -50.79 24.09 -27.50
C LEU A 25 -51.33 22.91 -28.31
N ASP A 26 -51.09 21.68 -27.84
CA ASP A 26 -51.89 20.53 -28.26
C ASP A 26 -52.79 20.13 -27.09
N LYS A 27 -54.09 20.39 -27.30
CA LYS A 27 -55.19 19.95 -26.46
C LYS A 27 -55.44 18.48 -26.78
N ASN A 28 -55.17 17.59 -25.83
CA ASN A 28 -55.80 16.27 -25.76
C ASN A 28 -56.04 15.92 -24.29
N PHE A 29 -57.24 16.29 -23.85
CA PHE A 29 -57.76 16.10 -22.50
C PHE A 29 -58.53 14.76 -22.50
N SER A 30 -57.86 13.68 -22.16
CA SER A 30 -58.51 12.41 -21.83
C SER A 30 -58.62 12.31 -20.31
N HIS A 31 -59.86 12.31 -19.82
CA HIS A 31 -60.20 12.07 -18.42
C HIS A 31 -59.77 10.65 -18.01
N SER A 32 -58.59 10.53 -17.41
CA SER A 32 -58.18 9.35 -16.67
C SER A 32 -58.07 9.73 -15.19
N THR A 33 -58.94 9.13 -14.38
CA THR A 33 -59.04 9.31 -12.94
C THR A 33 -57.68 9.14 -12.26
N LEU A 34 -57.07 10.27 -11.90
CA LEU A 34 -55.78 10.34 -11.21
C LEU A 34 -55.96 9.91 -9.75
N LEU A 35 -55.69 8.64 -9.47
CA LEU A 35 -55.19 8.25 -8.15
C LEU A 35 -53.82 8.92 -7.98
N LEU A 36 -53.79 10.02 -7.22
CA LEU A 36 -52.55 10.71 -6.88
C LEU A 36 -51.58 9.68 -6.28
N PRO A 37 -50.41 9.42 -6.91
CA PRO A 37 -49.42 8.56 -6.31
C PRO A 37 -48.97 9.24 -5.01
N VAL A 38 -49.33 8.63 -3.89
CA VAL A 38 -48.82 8.98 -2.57
C VAL A 38 -47.30 8.98 -2.70
N SER A 39 -46.72 10.18 -2.76
CA SER A 39 -45.28 10.37 -2.85
C SER A 39 -44.67 9.79 -1.60
N ARG A 40 -44.23 8.53 -1.66
CA ARG A 40 -43.47 7.90 -0.58
C ARG A 40 -42.30 8.85 -0.28
N PRO A 41 -42.15 9.34 0.97
CA PRO A 41 -41.02 10.16 1.32
C PRO A 41 -39.75 9.40 0.92
N LYS A 42 -38.99 9.97 -0.02
CA LYS A 42 -37.71 9.40 -0.43
C LYS A 42 -36.87 9.28 0.83
N ALA A 43 -36.56 8.04 1.22
CA ALA A 43 -35.69 7.75 2.33
C ALA A 43 -34.44 8.64 2.22
N PRO A 44 -33.97 9.26 3.32
CA PRO A 44 -32.84 10.17 3.29
C PRO A 44 -31.67 9.49 2.58
N ARG A 45 -31.29 10.02 1.41
CA ARG A 45 -30.17 9.52 0.62
C ARG A 45 -28.95 9.39 1.53
N ASN A 46 -28.41 8.18 1.60
CA ASN A 46 -27.26 7.77 2.42
C ASN A 46 -26.25 8.89 2.64
N ARG A 47 -26.30 9.54 3.82
CA ARG A 47 -25.33 10.56 4.24
C ARG A 47 -23.90 10.03 4.18
N SER A 48 -23.73 8.73 4.39
CA SER A 48 -22.43 8.07 4.32
C SER A 48 -21.79 8.07 2.92
N ALA A 49 -22.58 8.19 1.84
CA ALA A 49 -22.01 8.37 0.49
C ALA A 49 -21.43 9.78 0.28
N ALA A 50 -22.02 10.79 0.94
CA ALA A 50 -21.52 12.17 0.87
C ALA A 50 -20.23 12.36 1.68
N ALA A 51 -20.05 11.59 2.75
CA ALA A 51 -18.86 11.60 3.58
C ALA A 51 -17.64 10.95 2.87
N LEU A 52 -17.91 9.99 1.98
CA LEU A 52 -16.90 9.34 1.12
C LEU A 52 -16.56 10.15 -0.16
N ASP A 53 -17.08 11.37 -0.28
CA ASP A 53 -16.83 12.22 -1.44
C ASP A 53 -15.45 12.90 -1.36
N TRP A 54 -14.48 12.32 -2.07
CA TRP A 54 -13.10 12.81 -2.18
C TRP A 54 -12.96 14.15 -2.93
N SER A 55 -14.02 14.62 -3.59
CA SER A 55 -13.98 15.90 -4.30
C SER A 55 -14.07 17.10 -3.37
N LYS A 56 -14.76 16.94 -2.22
CA LYS A 56 -15.01 18.02 -1.26
C LYS A 56 -13.82 18.33 -0.37
N ASP A 57 -13.03 17.31 -0.03
CA ASP A 57 -11.88 17.47 0.85
C ASP A 57 -10.61 16.85 0.25
N HIS A 58 -9.71 17.73 -0.18
CA HIS A 58 -8.39 17.35 -0.68
C HIS A 58 -7.44 16.87 0.43
N ARG A 59 -7.68 17.22 1.69
CA ARG A 59 -6.87 16.80 2.85
C ARG A 59 -6.92 15.29 3.05
N LYS A 60 -8.05 14.65 2.76
CA LYS A 60 -8.18 13.18 2.70
C LYS A 60 -7.13 12.54 1.82
N THR A 61 -6.85 13.15 0.66
CA THR A 61 -5.83 12.65 -0.26
C THR A 61 -4.43 12.83 0.30
N TYR A 62 -4.14 13.96 0.94
CA TYR A 62 -2.85 14.15 1.62
C TYR A 62 -2.64 13.12 2.73
N ARG A 63 -3.63 12.90 3.59
CA ARG A 63 -3.57 11.87 4.65
C ARG A 63 -3.37 10.46 4.08
N LEU A 64 -4.01 10.15 2.96
CA LEU A 64 -3.80 8.87 2.26
C LEU A 64 -2.34 8.73 1.80
N LEU A 65 -1.76 9.77 1.20
CA LEU A 65 -0.38 9.75 0.73
C LEU A 65 0.62 9.72 1.89
N GLU A 66 0.33 10.43 2.98
CA GLU A 66 1.09 10.39 4.23
C GLU A 66 1.10 8.98 4.83
N TRP A 67 -0.06 8.34 4.92
CA TRP A 67 -0.16 6.96 5.38
C TRP A 67 0.66 6.00 4.51
N LEU A 68 0.62 6.16 3.18
CA LEU A 68 1.43 5.37 2.24
C LEU A 68 2.94 5.63 2.37
N ASN A 69 3.34 6.81 2.85
CA ASN A 69 4.75 7.13 3.12
C ASN A 69 5.24 6.45 4.41
N VAL A 70 4.36 6.29 5.42
CA VAL A 70 4.71 5.67 6.70
C VAL A 70 4.65 4.14 6.64
N ASN A 71 3.74 3.58 5.83
CA ASN A 71 3.45 2.14 5.79
C ASN A 71 4.01 1.49 4.52
N ASP A 72 5.33 1.27 4.50
CA ASP A 72 6.07 0.76 3.33
C ASP A 72 5.55 -0.61 2.85
N LEU A 73 5.29 -1.54 3.78
CA LEU A 73 4.86 -2.90 3.45
C LEU A 73 3.46 -2.90 2.81
N GLU A 74 2.52 -2.19 3.41
CA GLU A 74 1.16 -2.04 2.92
C GLU A 74 1.14 -1.30 1.58
N ARG A 75 1.95 -0.26 1.42
CA ARG A 75 2.14 0.44 0.14
C ARG A 75 2.58 -0.53 -0.95
N ASP A 76 3.59 -1.36 -0.67
CA ASP A 76 4.11 -2.32 -1.64
C ASP A 76 3.05 -3.37 -2.01
N ILE A 77 2.23 -3.83 -1.06
CA ILE A 77 1.09 -4.72 -1.32
C ILE A 77 0.02 -4.05 -2.19
N ILE A 78 -0.29 -2.79 -1.91
CA ILE A 78 -1.26 -1.99 -2.67
C ILE A 78 -0.79 -1.79 -4.11
N PHE A 79 0.47 -1.41 -4.30
CA PHE A 79 1.04 -1.09 -5.61
C PHE A 79 1.57 -2.30 -6.40
N ALA A 80 1.71 -3.46 -5.75
CA ALA A 80 2.06 -4.69 -6.43
C ALA A 80 1.07 -4.97 -7.58
N LEU A 81 1.57 -5.52 -8.68
CA LEU A 81 0.68 -6.08 -9.69
C LEU A 81 -0.14 -7.22 -9.06
N PRO A 82 -1.43 -7.36 -9.40
CA PRO A 82 -2.20 -8.51 -8.96
C PRO A 82 -1.48 -9.77 -9.46
N LYS A 83 -0.87 -10.52 -8.54
CA LYS A 83 -0.20 -11.78 -8.87
C LYS A 83 -1.26 -12.76 -9.35
N LYS A 84 -1.06 -13.34 -10.54
CA LYS A 84 -1.86 -14.47 -11.02
C LYS A 84 -1.33 -15.73 -10.36
N GLY A 85 -1.79 -16.04 -9.15
CA GLY A 85 -1.40 -17.25 -8.44
C GLY A 85 -1.87 -17.25 -6.98
N PRO A 86 -1.91 -18.44 -6.34
CA PRO A 86 -2.19 -18.53 -4.91
C PRO A 86 -1.16 -17.71 -4.14
N GLN A 87 -1.65 -16.73 -3.37
CA GLN A 87 -0.82 -15.98 -2.44
C GLN A 87 -0.62 -16.83 -1.19
N PRO A 88 0.58 -16.87 -0.61
CA PRO A 88 0.76 -17.50 0.69
C PRO A 88 -0.13 -16.80 1.73
N ASP A 89 -0.79 -17.61 2.57
CA ASP A 89 -1.84 -17.17 3.51
C ASP A 89 -1.37 -16.11 4.53
N ALA A 90 -0.05 -15.91 4.66
CA ALA A 90 0.55 -14.96 5.60
C ALA A 90 0.59 -13.50 5.09
N ILE A 91 0.28 -13.21 3.82
CA ILE A 91 0.38 -11.85 3.28
C ILE A 91 -0.95 -11.11 3.49
N LYS A 92 -0.91 -9.96 4.18
CA LYS A 92 -2.07 -9.06 4.31
C LYS A 92 -2.72 -8.82 2.95
N SER A 93 -4.04 -8.98 2.88
CA SER A 93 -4.77 -8.71 1.64
C SER A 93 -4.73 -7.20 1.32
N ARG A 94 -4.78 -6.86 0.02
CA ARG A 94 -4.88 -5.47 -0.42
C ARG A 94 -6.09 -4.75 0.17
N ARG A 95 -7.21 -5.48 0.33
CA ARG A 95 -8.43 -4.96 0.95
C ARG A 95 -8.19 -4.59 2.40
N ASN A 96 -7.48 -5.41 3.17
CA ASN A 96 -7.16 -5.12 4.57
C ASN A 96 -6.27 -3.88 4.67
N CYS A 97 -5.29 -3.73 3.77
CA CYS A 97 -4.46 -2.52 3.70
C CYS A 97 -5.31 -1.26 3.45
N TYR A 98 -6.35 -1.35 2.60
CA TYR A 98 -7.28 -0.24 2.41
C TYR A 98 -8.15 0.05 3.64
N VAL A 99 -8.56 -0.97 4.39
CA VAL A 99 -9.29 -0.77 5.66
C VAL A 99 -8.40 -0.07 6.68
N GLU A 100 -7.14 -0.48 6.83
CA GLU A 100 -6.17 0.18 7.72
C GLU A 100 -5.93 1.64 7.32
N ALA A 101 -5.76 1.90 6.01
CA ALA A 101 -5.67 3.26 5.49
C ALA A 101 -6.93 4.08 5.79
N ALA A 102 -8.11 3.48 5.69
CA ALA A 102 -9.38 4.13 6.02
C ALA A 102 -9.42 4.54 7.49
N HIS A 103 -9.06 3.64 8.40
CA HIS A 103 -8.98 3.97 9.82
C HIS A 103 -8.08 5.19 10.02
N TYR A 104 -6.87 5.21 9.45
CA TYR A 104 -5.96 6.34 9.61
C TYR A 104 -6.53 7.66 9.08
N ILE A 105 -7.07 7.66 7.86
CA ILE A 105 -7.55 8.88 7.17
C ILE A 105 -8.75 9.48 7.90
N PHE A 106 -9.69 8.63 8.30
CA PHE A 106 -10.97 9.05 8.88
C PHE A 106 -10.91 9.21 10.41
N THR A 107 -9.88 8.70 11.12
CA THR A 107 -9.66 8.96 12.57
C THR A 107 -9.57 10.45 12.88
N ALA A 108 -9.03 11.24 11.95
CA ALA A 108 -8.92 12.69 12.09
C ALA A 108 -10.14 13.45 11.56
N GLU A 109 -11.26 12.78 11.28
CA GLU A 109 -12.56 13.39 11.00
C GLU A 109 -13.53 13.11 12.17
N ASP A 110 -14.19 14.16 12.67
CA ASP A 110 -15.15 14.09 13.77
C ASP A 110 -16.52 13.56 13.33
N ASP A 111 -16.61 12.80 12.23
CA ASP A 111 -17.87 12.22 11.76
C ASP A 111 -18.09 10.82 12.37
N PRO A 112 -18.93 10.69 13.42
CA PRO A 112 -19.16 9.41 14.10
C PRO A 112 -19.83 8.37 13.20
N ASP A 113 -20.51 8.79 12.13
CA ASP A 113 -21.18 7.86 11.22
C ASP A 113 -20.17 7.09 10.37
N ILE A 114 -19.08 7.74 9.93
CA ILE A 114 -18.00 7.10 9.19
C ILE A 114 -17.29 6.09 10.09
N HIS A 115 -16.97 6.46 11.33
CA HIS A 115 -16.33 5.56 12.31
C HIS A 115 -17.15 4.31 12.55
N ARG A 116 -18.46 4.48 12.73
CA ARG A 116 -19.39 3.37 12.89
C ARG A 116 -19.45 2.49 11.65
N GLU A 117 -19.40 3.08 10.45
CA GLU A 117 -19.42 2.32 9.20
C GLU A 117 -18.13 1.53 8.97
N ILE A 118 -16.96 2.12 9.23
CA ILE A 118 -15.67 1.42 9.14
C ILE A 118 -15.65 0.24 10.12
N SER A 119 -16.14 0.43 11.35
CA SER A 119 -16.18 -0.61 12.38
C SER A 119 -17.15 -1.75 12.05
N LYS A 120 -18.24 -1.47 11.32
CA LYS A 120 -19.25 -2.46 10.94
C LYS A 120 -18.88 -3.23 9.67
N ASP A 121 -18.51 -2.49 8.62
CA ASP A 121 -18.18 -3.06 7.32
C ASP A 121 -17.17 -2.15 6.58
N GLY A 122 -15.89 -2.31 6.92
CA GLY A 122 -14.79 -1.59 6.29
C GLY A 122 -14.65 -1.80 4.78
N THR A 123 -15.37 -2.77 4.20
CA THR A 123 -15.37 -3.09 2.76
C THR A 123 -15.70 -1.89 1.90
N ARG A 124 -16.75 -1.18 2.23
CA ARG A 124 -17.25 -0.08 1.39
C ARG A 124 -16.25 1.06 1.34
N VAL A 125 -15.63 1.34 2.48
CA VAL A 125 -14.62 2.39 2.61
C VAL A 125 -13.32 1.97 1.92
N ALA A 126 -12.94 0.69 2.03
CA ALA A 126 -11.82 0.12 1.28
C ALA A 126 -12.01 0.25 -0.24
N LEU A 127 -13.21 -0.01 -0.76
CA LEU A 127 -13.54 0.20 -2.18
C LEU A 127 -13.44 1.67 -2.60
N ALA A 128 -13.85 2.60 -1.73
CA ALA A 128 -13.72 4.03 -1.98
C ALA A 128 -12.24 4.47 -2.08
N ILE A 129 -11.37 3.95 -1.21
CA ILE A 129 -9.92 4.19 -1.27
C ILE A 129 -9.32 3.61 -2.55
N GLY A 130 -9.65 2.37 -2.89
CA GLY A 130 -9.21 1.76 -4.15
C GLY A 130 -9.62 2.59 -5.38
N SER A 131 -10.89 3.02 -5.42
CA SER A 131 -11.42 3.88 -6.49
C SER A 131 -10.70 5.23 -6.56
N ARG A 132 -10.35 5.80 -5.40
CA ARG A 132 -9.57 7.05 -5.34
C ARG A 132 -8.16 6.86 -5.90
N LEU A 133 -7.46 5.78 -5.54
CA LEU A 133 -6.13 5.49 -6.06
C LEU A 133 -6.14 5.26 -7.57
N ASP A 134 -7.15 4.58 -8.11
CA ASP A 134 -7.32 4.42 -9.55
C ASP A 134 -7.53 5.76 -10.27
N HIS A 135 -8.28 6.68 -9.67
CA HIS A 135 -8.44 8.03 -10.19
C HIS A 135 -7.12 8.81 -10.18
N LEU A 136 -6.37 8.74 -9.07
CA LEU A 136 -5.05 9.37 -8.96
C LEU A 136 -4.07 8.79 -9.98
N LYS A 137 -4.11 7.48 -10.21
CA LYS A 137 -3.31 6.80 -11.25
C LYS A 137 -3.61 7.34 -12.64
N LYS A 138 -4.88 7.49 -13.02
CA LYS A 138 -5.26 8.08 -14.32
C LYS A 138 -4.73 9.52 -14.46
N LYS A 139 -4.90 10.35 -13.43
CA LYS A 139 -4.38 11.72 -13.41
C LYS A 139 -2.85 11.76 -13.52
N TYR A 140 -2.16 10.91 -12.76
CA TYR A 140 -0.71 10.78 -12.81
C TYR A 140 -0.20 10.36 -14.19
N GLN A 141 -0.84 9.36 -14.81
CA GLN A 141 -0.50 8.93 -16.16
C GLN A 141 -0.70 10.05 -17.19
N ALA A 142 -1.81 10.79 -17.10
CA ALA A 142 -2.07 11.95 -17.95
C ALA A 142 -1.04 13.07 -17.73
N PHE A 143 -0.63 13.31 -16.48
CA PHE A 143 0.43 14.25 -16.14
C PHE A 143 1.76 13.84 -16.77
N ASN A 144 2.15 12.57 -16.61
CA ASN A 144 3.40 12.03 -17.17
C ASN A 144 3.46 12.15 -18.71
N VAL A 145 2.32 12.01 -19.38
CA VAL A 145 2.24 12.21 -20.84
C VAL A 145 2.57 13.65 -21.24
N LYS A 146 2.11 14.64 -20.46
CA LYS A 146 2.33 16.06 -20.76
C LYS A 146 3.77 16.50 -20.53
N ILE A 147 4.42 16.01 -19.47
CA ILE A 147 5.82 16.36 -19.15
C ILE A 147 6.83 15.61 -20.03
N GLY A 148 6.41 14.51 -20.67
CA GLY A 148 7.24 13.72 -21.55
C GLY A 148 8.05 12.62 -20.84
N PRO A 149 8.66 11.71 -21.63
CA PRO A 149 9.31 10.50 -21.12
C PRO A 149 10.49 10.79 -20.21
N GLU A 150 11.35 11.74 -20.58
CA GLU A 150 12.59 12.05 -19.87
C GLU A 150 12.32 12.55 -18.44
N ALA A 151 11.50 13.60 -18.33
CA ALA A 151 11.10 14.17 -17.04
C ALA A 151 10.30 13.17 -16.19
N SER A 152 9.49 12.31 -16.81
CA SER A 152 8.65 11.35 -16.07
C SER A 152 9.43 10.20 -15.39
N ILE A 153 10.72 10.03 -15.68
CA ILE A 153 11.54 8.94 -15.12
C ILE A 153 12.52 9.47 -14.07
N GLN A 154 12.95 10.72 -14.22
CA GLN A 154 13.86 11.41 -13.32
C GLN A 154 13.16 11.76 -12.00
N LYS A 155 13.91 11.83 -10.89
CA LYS A 155 13.38 12.38 -9.63
C LYS A 155 13.12 13.87 -9.83
N PHE A 156 12.11 14.42 -9.17
CA PHE A 156 11.78 15.84 -9.29
C PHE A 156 12.97 16.74 -8.91
N GLU A 157 13.70 16.35 -7.86
CA GLU A 157 14.87 17.07 -7.36
C GLU A 157 16.08 17.03 -8.33
N SER A 158 16.07 16.11 -9.29
CA SER A 158 17.13 15.95 -10.29
C SER A 158 16.83 16.72 -11.60
N ILE A 159 15.64 17.30 -11.73
CA ILE A 159 15.28 18.10 -12.89
C ILE A 159 15.87 19.50 -12.69
N GLU A 160 16.65 19.96 -13.66
CA GLU A 160 17.30 21.28 -13.61
C GLU A 160 16.27 22.40 -13.40
N PRO A 161 16.38 23.20 -12.31
CA PRO A 161 15.48 24.33 -12.07
C PRO A 161 15.54 25.32 -13.23
N GLY A 162 14.37 25.74 -13.73
CA GLY A 162 14.27 26.66 -14.85
C GLY A 162 14.33 26.01 -16.24
N SER A 163 14.64 24.71 -16.34
CA SER A 163 14.49 23.93 -17.58
C SER A 163 13.03 23.94 -18.06
N ASN A 164 12.81 23.67 -19.36
CA ASN A 164 11.47 23.61 -19.93
C ASN A 164 10.58 22.57 -19.21
N SER A 165 11.14 21.40 -18.91
CA SER A 165 10.47 20.34 -18.15
C SER A 165 10.06 20.80 -16.75
N HIS A 166 10.95 21.50 -16.04
CA HIS A 166 10.65 22.06 -14.71
C HIS A 166 9.47 23.03 -14.76
N ARG A 167 9.49 23.99 -15.71
CA ARG A 167 8.42 24.98 -15.88
C ARG A 167 7.08 24.34 -16.21
N ILE A 168 7.06 23.32 -17.07
CA ILE A 168 5.84 22.56 -17.40
C ILE A 168 5.31 21.85 -16.15
N ILE A 169 6.19 21.21 -15.36
CA ILE A 169 5.80 20.55 -14.11
C ILE A 169 5.20 21.56 -13.14
N GLU A 170 5.84 22.70 -12.90
CA GLU A 170 5.35 23.76 -12.01
C GLU A 170 3.97 24.27 -12.41
N ASN A 171 3.74 24.52 -13.69
CA ASN A 171 2.43 24.93 -14.20
C ASN A 171 1.38 23.83 -13.96
N LEU A 172 1.71 22.57 -14.25
CA LEU A 172 0.77 21.46 -14.09
C LEU A 172 0.48 21.13 -12.63
N LEU A 173 1.40 21.41 -11.69
CA LEU A 173 1.20 21.19 -10.27
C LEU A 173 0.03 22.00 -9.68
N GLY A 174 -0.30 23.15 -10.27
CA GLY A 174 -1.53 23.87 -9.91
C GLY A 174 -2.80 23.05 -10.14
N SER A 175 -2.82 22.21 -11.18
CA SER A 175 -3.97 21.34 -11.51
C SER A 175 -3.96 19.99 -10.77
N PHE A 176 -2.77 19.52 -10.40
CA PHE A 176 -2.58 18.22 -9.77
C PHE A 176 -1.43 18.27 -8.76
N PRO A 177 -1.67 18.83 -7.56
CA PRO A 177 -0.62 19.08 -6.57
C PRO A 177 -0.03 17.79 -5.96
N PHE A 178 -0.75 16.67 -6.08
CA PHE A 178 -0.34 15.37 -5.55
C PHE A 178 0.74 14.66 -6.36
N TRP A 179 1.11 15.20 -7.54
CA TRP A 179 2.04 14.53 -8.44
C TRP A 179 3.39 14.25 -7.78
N LYS A 180 3.99 15.21 -7.06
CA LYS A 180 5.33 15.05 -6.43
C LYS A 180 5.37 13.86 -5.47
N GLU A 181 4.39 13.77 -4.57
CA GLU A 181 4.31 12.70 -3.58
C GLU A 181 4.08 11.33 -4.22
N LEU A 182 3.17 11.24 -5.20
CA LEU A 182 2.95 10.01 -5.95
C LEU A 182 4.19 9.59 -6.74
N HIS A 183 4.91 10.56 -7.32
CA HIS A 183 6.06 10.33 -8.17
C HIS A 183 7.21 9.64 -7.43
N LYS A 184 7.38 9.89 -6.12
CA LYS A 184 8.37 9.20 -5.27
C LYS A 184 8.26 7.68 -5.39
N HIS A 185 7.02 7.16 -5.43
CA HIS A 185 6.74 5.72 -5.44
C HIS A 185 6.43 5.18 -6.83
N TRP A 186 5.73 5.95 -7.66
CA TRP A 186 5.16 5.47 -8.93
C TRP A 186 6.10 5.61 -10.13
N ARG A 187 7.17 6.41 -10.05
CA ARG A 187 8.07 6.63 -11.21
C ARG A 187 8.76 5.35 -11.69
N THR A 188 9.05 4.42 -10.78
CA THR A 188 9.80 3.17 -11.05
C THR A 188 8.89 1.97 -11.31
N LEU A 189 7.57 2.17 -11.36
CA LEU A 189 6.61 1.09 -11.55
C LEU A 189 6.05 1.14 -12.98
N PRO A 190 6.31 0.13 -13.84
CA PRO A 190 5.88 0.15 -15.25
C PRO A 190 4.37 0.32 -15.44
N HIS A 191 3.58 -0.16 -14.47
CA HIS A 191 2.12 -0.09 -14.51
C HIS A 191 1.56 1.32 -14.25
N TYR A 192 2.29 2.13 -13.48
CA TYR A 192 1.90 3.50 -13.17
C TYR A 192 2.58 4.48 -14.13
N ASN A 193 3.84 4.24 -14.46
CA ASN A 193 4.60 5.05 -15.40
C ASN A 193 4.93 4.27 -16.67
N LYS A 194 4.16 4.50 -17.74
CA LYS A 194 4.32 3.78 -19.02
C LYS A 194 5.67 3.99 -19.71
N PHE A 195 6.41 5.05 -19.33
CA PHE A 195 7.73 5.35 -19.85
C PHE A 195 8.84 4.57 -19.13
N TRP A 196 8.55 4.04 -17.94
CA TRP A 196 9.47 3.18 -17.21
C TRP A 196 9.60 1.80 -17.89
N GLY A 197 10.84 1.36 -18.10
CA GLY A 197 11.14 0.04 -18.66
C GLY A 197 11.03 -0.09 -20.20
N ARG A 198 10.51 0.92 -20.92
CA ARG A 198 10.34 0.87 -22.39
C ARG A 198 11.59 1.16 -23.22
N GLY A 199 12.76 1.29 -22.61
CA GLY A 199 14.00 1.53 -23.35
C GLY A 199 14.85 2.69 -22.85
N SER A 200 14.82 2.99 -21.55
CA SER A 200 15.89 3.76 -20.89
C SER A 200 17.19 2.95 -20.76
N ARG A 201 17.50 2.08 -21.74
CA ARG A 201 18.91 1.97 -22.11
C ARG A 201 19.19 3.33 -22.75
N PRO A 202 20.12 4.13 -22.20
CA PRO A 202 20.58 5.30 -22.94
C PRO A 202 20.78 4.83 -24.37
N LYS A 203 20.13 5.47 -25.35
CA LYS A 203 20.68 5.41 -26.69
C LYS A 203 22.08 5.93 -26.46
N LEU A 204 23.06 5.02 -26.40
CA LEU A 204 24.47 5.36 -26.48
C LEU A 204 24.48 6.33 -27.64
N VAL A 205 24.71 7.61 -27.32
CA VAL A 205 24.90 8.69 -28.28
C VAL A 205 25.65 8.04 -29.42
N ASP A 206 25.03 8.01 -30.61
CA ASP A 206 25.57 7.38 -31.80
C ASP A 206 27.07 7.64 -31.78
N GLN A 207 27.85 6.62 -31.37
CA GLN A 207 29.29 6.70 -31.50
C GLN A 207 29.43 6.92 -32.99
N GLN A 208 29.93 8.10 -33.35
CA GLN A 208 30.16 8.44 -34.75
C GLN A 208 30.78 7.20 -35.40
N PRO A 209 30.23 6.73 -36.52
CA PRO A 209 30.71 5.52 -37.15
C PRO A 209 32.21 5.64 -37.28
N ILE A 210 32.93 4.78 -36.56
CA ILE A 210 34.38 4.67 -36.69
C ILE A 210 34.63 4.46 -38.19
N PRO A 211 35.36 5.35 -38.87
CA PRO A 211 35.58 5.24 -40.31
C PRO A 211 36.29 3.94 -40.63
N GLY A 212 35.55 3.03 -41.30
CA GLY A 212 36.04 2.07 -42.29
C GLY A 212 36.99 0.97 -41.82
N ASP A 213 36.50 -0.27 -41.86
CA ASP A 213 37.31 -1.39 -42.35
C ASP A 213 36.60 -2.03 -43.57
N PRO A 214 37.09 -1.82 -44.81
CA PRO A 214 36.40 -2.19 -46.03
C PRO A 214 36.68 -3.65 -46.43
N THR A 215 36.38 -4.63 -45.59
CA THR A 215 36.51 -6.04 -45.99
C THR A 215 35.46 -6.96 -45.36
N ARG A 216 34.17 -6.77 -45.63
CA ARG A 216 33.23 -7.91 -45.51
C ARG A 216 31.97 -7.82 -46.36
N ASN A 217 32.11 -8.29 -47.60
CA ASN A 217 30.98 -8.63 -48.46
C ASN A 217 30.29 -9.92 -47.98
N GLY A 218 28.96 -9.88 -47.97
CA GLY A 218 28.13 -11.06 -48.23
C GLY A 218 27.56 -11.77 -47.01
N ARG A 219 26.26 -11.60 -46.78
CA ARG A 219 25.26 -12.63 -47.14
C ARG A 219 23.85 -12.15 -46.85
N SER A 220 23.08 -12.09 -47.93
CA SER A 220 21.62 -11.96 -47.99
C SER A 220 20.93 -12.96 -47.06
N ARG A 221 19.97 -12.48 -46.25
CA ARG A 221 19.00 -13.34 -45.55
C ARG A 221 17.58 -12.91 -45.92
N VAL A 222 16.86 -13.94 -46.32
CA VAL A 222 15.52 -14.04 -46.94
C VAL A 222 14.42 -13.67 -45.92
N PRO A 223 13.21 -13.22 -46.34
CA PRO A 223 12.16 -12.80 -45.43
C PRO A 223 11.32 -13.99 -44.94
N SER A 224 11.22 -14.16 -43.62
CA SER A 224 10.35 -15.17 -43.01
C SER A 224 8.88 -14.71 -43.01
N LYS A 225 8.03 -15.61 -43.50
CA LYS A 225 6.57 -15.50 -43.61
C LYS A 225 5.89 -15.38 -42.24
N LYS A 226 4.85 -14.55 -42.24
CA LYS A 226 3.86 -14.34 -41.17
C LYS A 226 3.07 -15.63 -40.90
N LEU A 227 3.00 -16.06 -39.64
CA LEU A 227 2.02 -17.02 -39.13
C LEU A 227 0.88 -16.22 -38.48
N LEU A 228 -0.28 -16.22 -39.14
CA LEU A 228 -1.56 -15.81 -38.58
C LEU A 228 -2.15 -17.03 -37.87
N LEU A 229 -2.31 -16.94 -36.55
CA LEU A 229 -3.13 -17.86 -35.77
C LEU A 229 -4.34 -17.06 -35.26
N SER A 230 -5.48 -17.37 -35.87
CA SER A 230 -6.82 -17.05 -35.42
C SER A 230 -7.15 -17.86 -34.17
N ASN A 231 -7.53 -17.19 -33.08
CA ASN A 231 -8.16 -17.84 -31.93
C ASN A 231 -9.65 -17.52 -31.94
N GLU A 232 -10.43 -18.58 -32.12
CA GLU A 232 -11.88 -18.60 -32.11
C GLU A 232 -12.45 -18.43 -30.70
N ASN A 233 -13.63 -17.82 -30.70
CA ASN A 233 -14.60 -17.72 -29.62
C ASN A 233 -14.91 -19.10 -28.98
N VAL A 234 -14.81 -19.18 -27.66
CA VAL A 234 -15.58 -20.16 -26.87
C VAL A 234 -16.33 -19.41 -25.77
N LYS A 235 -17.64 -19.25 -26.00
CA LYS A 235 -18.66 -18.95 -24.98
C LYS A 235 -19.21 -20.28 -24.47
N GLY A 236 -19.40 -20.43 -23.16
CA GLY A 236 -20.36 -21.41 -22.62
C GLY A 236 -20.09 -22.01 -21.24
N GLY A 237 -20.50 -21.29 -20.17
CA GLY A 237 -21.10 -21.77 -18.90
C GLY A 237 -20.38 -22.81 -18.01
N PRO A 238 -20.97 -23.23 -16.86
CA PRO A 238 -22.17 -22.71 -16.18
C PRO A 238 -21.96 -22.38 -14.67
N ASN A 239 -23.04 -21.88 -14.07
CA ASN A 239 -23.28 -21.60 -12.65
C ASN A 239 -22.77 -22.70 -11.69
N PHE A 240 -22.15 -22.27 -10.58
CA PHE A 240 -21.97 -23.10 -9.40
C PHE A 240 -22.72 -22.47 -8.24
N GLU A 241 -23.77 -23.17 -7.80
CA GLU A 241 -24.58 -22.82 -6.63
C GLU A 241 -23.76 -23.02 -5.36
N GLU A 242 -23.94 -22.05 -4.47
CA GLU A 242 -23.27 -21.87 -3.20
C GLU A 242 -23.94 -22.74 -2.13
N ALA A 243 -23.34 -23.88 -1.81
CA ALA A 243 -23.74 -24.70 -0.67
C ALA A 243 -23.10 -24.15 0.60
N ARG A 244 -23.95 -23.71 1.53
CA ARG A 244 -23.63 -23.43 2.92
C ARG A 244 -23.23 -24.75 3.61
N ASP A 245 -22.12 -24.75 4.35
CA ASP A 245 -22.09 -25.49 5.61
C ASP A 245 -21.13 -24.81 6.60
N THR A 246 -21.70 -24.45 7.74
CA THR A 246 -21.04 -23.85 8.89
C THR A 246 -20.82 -24.96 9.91
N ARG A 247 -19.57 -25.40 10.09
CA ARG A 247 -19.14 -26.12 11.28
C ARG A 247 -17.91 -25.46 11.88
N ASN A 248 -18.14 -24.86 13.05
CA ASN A 248 -17.12 -24.44 13.99
C ASN A 248 -16.39 -25.69 14.49
N GLU A 249 -15.16 -25.89 14.07
CA GLU A 249 -14.24 -26.79 14.75
C GLU A 249 -13.44 -25.96 15.78
N VAL A 250 -13.80 -26.17 17.05
CA VAL A 250 -13.04 -25.71 18.20
C VAL A 250 -11.83 -26.63 18.31
N ILE A 251 -10.66 -26.13 17.89
CA ILE A 251 -9.38 -26.82 18.11
C ILE A 251 -8.98 -26.58 19.56
N ILE A 252 -9.26 -27.55 20.43
CA ILE A 252 -8.65 -27.65 21.75
C ILE A 252 -7.22 -28.14 21.52
N ILE A 253 -6.25 -27.25 21.76
CA ILE A 253 -4.83 -27.63 21.79
C ILE A 253 -4.56 -28.16 23.19
N ASP A 254 -4.64 -29.48 23.34
CA ASP A 254 -4.10 -30.15 24.54
C ASP A 254 -2.58 -30.01 24.54
N GLU A 255 -2.05 -29.47 25.62
CA GLU A 255 -0.62 -29.36 25.91
C GLU A 255 0.00 -30.76 25.95
N LEU A 256 0.75 -31.11 24.90
CA LEU A 256 1.54 -32.34 24.87
C LEU A 256 2.76 -32.21 25.80
N PRO A 257 2.99 -33.17 26.70
CA PRO A 257 4.17 -33.16 27.56
C PRO A 257 5.43 -33.44 26.73
N THR A 258 6.34 -32.47 26.69
CA THR A 258 7.71 -32.59 26.17
C THR A 258 8.52 -33.55 27.04
N LYS A 259 8.42 -34.85 26.73
CA LYS A 259 9.43 -35.83 27.14
C LYS A 259 10.53 -35.86 26.10
N GLU A 260 11.63 -35.18 26.41
CA GLU A 260 12.90 -35.27 25.68
C GLU A 260 13.35 -36.74 25.61
N LYS A 261 13.05 -37.42 24.50
CA LYS A 261 13.70 -38.68 24.15
C LYS A 261 15.07 -38.34 23.58
N LYS A 262 16.09 -38.49 24.45
CA LYS A 262 17.50 -38.56 24.08
C LYS A 262 17.68 -39.75 23.12
N VAL A 263 17.66 -39.47 21.81
CA VAL A 263 17.97 -40.47 20.79
C VAL A 263 19.48 -40.65 20.80
N GLU A 264 19.96 -41.61 21.59
CA GLU A 264 21.32 -42.14 21.47
C GLU A 264 21.43 -42.84 20.11
N PHE A 265 22.07 -42.14 19.17
CA PHE A 265 22.43 -42.67 17.87
C PHE A 265 23.60 -43.64 18.06
N TYR A 266 23.30 -44.92 18.29
CA TYR A 266 24.31 -45.98 18.19
C TYR A 266 24.65 -46.19 16.71
N PRO A 267 25.89 -45.92 16.25
CA PRO A 267 26.28 -46.27 14.89
C PRO A 267 26.32 -47.79 14.80
N GLN A 268 25.26 -48.38 14.24
CA GLN A 268 25.26 -49.79 13.89
C GLN A 268 26.31 -50.03 12.80
N GLY A 269 27.38 -50.71 13.19
CA GLY A 269 27.99 -51.78 12.42
C GLY A 269 28.48 -51.44 11.02
N ILE A 270 29.35 -50.45 10.87
CA ILE A 270 30.30 -50.47 9.75
C ILE A 270 31.41 -51.44 10.15
N GLY A 271 31.44 -52.60 9.50
CA GLY A 271 32.48 -53.60 9.68
C GLY A 271 33.86 -52.96 9.67
N ARG A 272 34.63 -53.23 10.72
CA ARG A 272 36.06 -52.92 10.83
C ARG A 272 36.80 -53.65 9.71
N LEU A 273 36.88 -53.03 8.54
CA LEU A 273 37.97 -53.26 7.61
C LEU A 273 39.22 -52.75 8.33
N ILE A 274 39.97 -53.70 8.90
CA ILE A 274 41.30 -53.49 9.45
C ILE A 274 42.18 -53.08 8.26
N PHE A 275 42.22 -51.78 7.98
CA PHE A 275 43.25 -51.18 7.15
C PHE A 275 44.55 -51.32 7.92
N LYS A 276 45.32 -52.37 7.61
CA LYS A 276 46.75 -52.42 7.94
C LYS A 276 47.36 -51.14 7.36
N PRO A 277 47.91 -50.23 8.19
CA PRO A 277 48.65 -49.10 7.65
C PRO A 277 49.81 -49.68 6.84
N PRO A 278 49.96 -49.32 5.56
CA PRO A 278 51.11 -49.75 4.78
C PRO A 278 52.35 -49.29 5.53
N SER A 279 53.20 -50.27 5.85
CA SER A 279 54.47 -50.09 6.53
C SER A 279 55.22 -48.89 5.95
N ALA A 280 55.64 -48.01 6.84
CA ALA A 280 56.39 -46.81 6.57
C ALA A 280 57.65 -47.12 5.74
N GLN A 281 57.54 -46.98 4.42
CA GLN A 281 58.67 -46.76 3.52
C GLN A 281 58.35 -45.54 2.65
N GLY A 282 58.61 -44.36 3.24
CA GLY A 282 59.39 -43.27 2.65
C GLY A 282 59.10 -42.77 1.24
N SER A 283 57.96 -43.08 0.61
CA SER A 283 57.61 -42.49 -0.67
C SER A 283 56.84 -41.20 -0.42
N TYR A 284 57.57 -40.08 -0.39
CA TYR A 284 56.99 -38.75 -0.63
C TYR A 284 56.38 -38.77 -2.03
N ARG A 285 55.16 -39.27 -2.13
CA ARG A 285 54.40 -39.30 -3.37
C ARG A 285 53.95 -37.87 -3.61
N TRP A 286 54.80 -37.12 -4.29
CA TRP A 286 54.51 -35.77 -4.73
C TRP A 286 53.18 -35.79 -5.48
N LEU A 287 52.18 -35.10 -4.94
CA LEU A 287 50.89 -34.92 -5.62
C LEU A 287 51.15 -34.35 -7.01
N THR A 288 50.48 -34.92 -8.00
CA THR A 288 50.53 -34.38 -9.36
C THR A 288 49.96 -32.96 -9.37
N ALA A 289 50.37 -32.13 -10.33
CA ALA A 289 49.87 -30.75 -10.41
C ALA A 289 48.33 -30.68 -10.47
N ALA A 290 47.69 -31.66 -11.12
CA ALA A 290 46.24 -31.81 -11.16
C ALA A 290 45.64 -32.06 -9.76
N GLN A 291 46.23 -32.96 -8.97
CA GLN A 291 45.75 -33.25 -7.61
C GLN A 291 45.91 -32.05 -6.68
N LYS A 292 46.99 -31.27 -6.81
CA LYS A 292 47.16 -30.02 -6.05
C LYS A 292 46.10 -28.98 -6.43
N PHE A 293 45.74 -28.90 -7.70
CA PHE A 293 44.68 -28.00 -8.17
C PHE A 293 43.30 -28.42 -7.63
N GLU A 294 42.98 -29.71 -7.68
CA GLU A 294 41.74 -30.25 -7.10
C GLU A 294 41.67 -30.02 -5.59
N GLN A 295 42.77 -30.21 -4.87
CA GLN A 295 42.86 -29.93 -3.44
C GLN A 295 42.61 -28.44 -3.15
N ASN A 296 43.21 -27.53 -3.92
CA ASN A 296 42.98 -26.09 -3.78
C ASN A 296 41.52 -25.69 -4.07
N LEU A 297 40.87 -26.32 -5.06
CA LEU A 297 39.45 -26.09 -5.34
C LEU A 297 38.56 -26.57 -4.19
N ALA A 298 38.84 -27.73 -3.61
CA ALA A 298 38.11 -28.26 -2.47
C ALA A 298 38.28 -27.36 -1.23
N GLU A 299 39.48 -26.85 -0.97
CA GLU A 299 39.75 -25.92 0.12
C GLU A 299 38.99 -24.59 -0.08
N LEU A 300 38.99 -24.05 -1.29
CA LEU A 300 38.22 -22.84 -1.62
C LEU A 300 36.71 -23.04 -1.45
N ALA A 301 36.18 -24.20 -1.85
CA ALA A 301 34.77 -24.53 -1.65
C ALA A 301 34.39 -24.60 -0.17
N LEU A 302 35.22 -25.23 0.66
CA LEU A 302 35.02 -25.34 2.11
C LEU A 302 35.09 -23.96 2.77
N LYS A 303 36.05 -23.11 2.36
CA LYS A 303 36.18 -21.73 2.84
C LYS A 303 34.96 -20.89 2.47
N ARG A 304 34.41 -21.05 1.26
CA ARG A 304 33.18 -20.38 0.82
C ARG A 304 31.99 -20.81 1.67
N GLN A 305 31.80 -22.11 1.88
CA GLN A 305 30.71 -22.64 2.71
C GLN A 305 30.79 -22.12 4.15
N LYS A 306 32.01 -22.05 4.71
CA LYS A 306 32.23 -21.48 6.05
C LYS A 306 31.80 -20.02 6.14
N LEU A 307 32.13 -19.20 5.14
CA LEU A 307 31.72 -17.80 5.07
C LEU A 307 30.21 -17.63 4.88
N GLU A 308 29.57 -18.50 4.09
CA GLU A 308 28.11 -18.51 3.91
C GLU A 308 27.39 -18.84 5.22
N ASN A 309 27.87 -19.83 5.98
CA ASN A 309 27.34 -20.16 7.30
C ASN A 309 27.54 -19.01 8.30
N GLU A 310 28.73 -18.41 8.34
CA GLU A 310 29.00 -17.27 9.22
C GLU A 310 28.12 -16.06 8.89
N ALA A 311 27.86 -15.80 7.60
CA ALA A 311 26.94 -14.75 7.18
C ALA A 311 25.49 -15.04 7.62
N LEU A 312 25.07 -16.31 7.57
CA LEU A 312 23.76 -16.74 8.05
C LEU A 312 23.63 -16.56 9.57
N ASP A 313 24.64 -16.96 10.34
CA ASP A 313 24.67 -16.81 11.80
C ASP A 313 24.65 -15.33 12.22
N ARG A 314 25.38 -14.47 11.50
CA ARG A 314 25.32 -13.01 11.75
C ARG A 314 23.94 -12.44 11.46
N LYS A 315 23.26 -12.93 10.41
CA LYS A 315 21.91 -12.50 10.06
C LYS A 315 20.90 -12.94 11.13
N THR A 316 20.93 -14.19 11.55
CA THR A 316 20.04 -14.70 12.61
C THR A 316 20.27 -13.99 13.94
N ALA A 317 21.52 -13.71 14.30
CA ALA A 317 21.84 -12.92 15.49
C ALA A 317 21.31 -11.48 15.42
N ALA A 318 21.36 -10.84 14.25
CA ALA A 318 20.80 -9.49 14.06
C ALA A 318 19.27 -9.48 14.14
N ASP A 319 18.61 -10.50 13.57
CA ASP A 319 17.15 -10.65 13.65
C ASP A 319 16.68 -10.89 15.08
N ILE A 320 17.40 -11.71 15.87
CA ILE A 320 17.10 -11.92 17.29
C ILE A 320 17.19 -10.59 18.07
N ARG A 321 18.27 -9.82 17.89
CA ARG A 321 18.42 -8.51 18.56
C ARG A 321 17.31 -7.52 18.19
N ARG A 322 16.88 -7.53 16.93
CA ARG A 322 15.76 -6.70 16.47
C ARG A 322 14.46 -7.09 17.19
N LEU A 323 14.19 -8.39 17.32
CA LEU A 323 13.01 -8.89 18.04
C LEU A 323 13.06 -8.57 19.53
N GLU A 324 14.23 -8.63 20.16
CA GLU A 324 14.42 -8.23 21.56
C GLU A 324 14.09 -6.75 21.77
N LEU A 325 14.59 -5.86 20.89
CA LEU A 325 14.28 -4.44 20.94
C LEU A 325 12.78 -4.15 20.74
N GLU A 326 12.14 -4.84 19.80
CA GLU A 326 10.70 -4.69 19.57
C GLU A 326 9.87 -5.20 20.77
N ALA A 327 10.28 -6.31 21.39
CA ALA A 327 9.62 -6.83 22.59
C ALA A 327 9.75 -5.88 23.77
N GLU A 328 10.92 -5.24 23.94
CA GLU A 328 11.16 -4.26 24.99
C GLU A 328 10.35 -2.98 24.78
N GLU A 329 10.25 -2.49 23.54
CA GLU A 329 9.39 -1.35 23.20
C GLU A 329 7.91 -1.63 23.50
N ARG A 330 7.43 -2.85 23.19
CA ARG A 330 6.06 -3.28 23.54
C ARG A 330 5.83 -3.31 25.05
N ARG A 331 6.82 -3.75 25.85
CA ARG A 331 6.74 -3.72 27.31
C ARG A 331 6.62 -2.30 27.83
N ARG A 332 7.43 -1.38 27.30
CA ARG A 332 7.40 0.03 27.67
C ARG A 332 6.04 0.67 27.38
N ILE A 333 5.47 0.41 26.20
CA ILE A 333 4.13 0.90 25.83
C ILE A 333 3.05 0.31 26.76
N ALA A 334 3.15 -0.97 27.10
CA ALA A 334 2.21 -1.62 28.02
C ALA A 334 2.28 -1.03 29.44
N GLU A 335 3.49 -0.71 29.93
CA GLU A 335 3.69 -0.07 31.23
C GLU A 335 3.14 1.36 31.26
N ASP A 336 3.39 2.15 30.22
CA ASP A 336 2.82 3.50 30.07
C ASP A 336 1.29 3.46 30.04
N ASN A 337 0.70 2.50 29.31
CA ASN A 337 -0.76 2.34 29.27
C ASN A 337 -1.32 1.94 30.63
N ARG A 338 -0.65 1.03 31.35
CA ARG A 338 -1.03 0.63 32.72
C ARG A 338 -0.95 1.82 33.67
N GLN A 339 0.03 2.70 33.51
CA GLN A 339 0.16 3.91 34.31
C GLN A 339 -0.97 4.91 34.04
N ARG A 340 -1.28 5.17 32.76
CA ARG A 340 -2.44 6.02 32.38
C ARG A 340 -3.75 5.45 32.90
N GLU A 341 -3.89 4.12 32.91
CA GLU A 341 -5.08 3.48 33.44
C GLU A 341 -5.20 3.68 34.96
N LYS A 342 -4.10 3.55 35.71
CA LYS A 342 -4.07 3.89 37.15
C LYS A 342 -4.46 5.36 37.40
N GLU A 343 -3.93 6.29 36.63
CA GLU A 343 -4.26 7.72 36.73
C GLU A 343 -5.75 7.98 36.43
N ARG A 344 -6.31 7.29 35.43
CA ARG A 344 -7.75 7.33 35.14
C ARG A 344 -8.59 6.81 36.30
N TYR A 345 -8.23 5.66 36.88
CA TYR A 345 -8.92 5.12 38.04
C TYR A 345 -8.84 6.06 39.25
N GLU A 346 -7.67 6.66 39.50
CA GLU A 346 -7.51 7.64 40.58
C GLU A 346 -8.40 8.87 40.38
N LEU A 347 -8.48 9.38 39.13
CA LEU A 347 -9.35 10.50 38.80
C LEU A 347 -10.83 10.16 39.00
N ILE A 348 -11.26 8.95 38.60
CA ILE A 348 -12.63 8.46 38.81
C ILE A 348 -12.94 8.37 40.31
N MET A 349 -12.02 7.85 41.13
CA MET A 349 -12.19 7.80 42.58
C MET A 349 -12.32 9.19 43.21
N LYS A 350 -11.49 10.15 42.78
CA LYS A 350 -11.60 11.56 43.21
C LYS A 350 -12.94 12.16 42.82
N TYR A 351 -13.39 11.92 41.59
CA TYR A 351 -14.70 12.40 41.12
C TYR A 351 -15.84 11.82 41.96
N MET A 352 -15.85 10.50 42.21
CA MET A 352 -16.86 9.86 43.04
C MET A 352 -16.90 10.44 44.46
N ALA A 353 -15.75 10.69 45.07
CA ALA A 353 -15.66 11.33 46.38
C ALA A 353 -16.28 12.74 46.39
N VAL A 354 -16.00 13.56 45.37
CA VAL A 354 -16.60 14.90 45.22
C VAL A 354 -18.12 14.79 45.02
N THR A 355 -18.59 13.88 44.17
CA THR A 355 -20.03 13.70 43.96
C THR A 355 -20.75 13.26 45.23
N GLY A 356 -20.13 12.41 46.07
CA GLY A 356 -20.66 12.03 47.38
C GLY A 356 -20.83 13.24 48.30
N GLN A 357 -19.82 14.10 48.40
CA GLN A 357 -19.91 15.33 49.20
C GLN A 357 -21.02 16.28 48.72
N VAL A 358 -21.23 16.40 47.40
CA VAL A 358 -22.31 17.22 46.84
C VAL A 358 -23.68 16.64 47.21
N VAL A 359 -23.86 15.32 47.11
CA VAL A 359 -25.10 14.66 47.52
C VAL A 359 -25.40 14.89 49.02
N ASP A 360 -24.39 14.76 49.88
CA ASP A 360 -24.53 15.02 51.32
C ASP A 360 -24.87 16.49 51.63
N LEU A 361 -24.29 17.43 50.90
CA LEU A 361 -24.61 18.87 51.02
C LEU A 361 -26.07 19.15 50.60
N CYS A 362 -26.50 18.60 49.47
CA CYS A 362 -27.90 18.71 49.01
C CYS A 362 -28.89 18.08 50.01
N GLY A 363 -28.53 16.94 50.60
CA GLY A 363 -29.32 16.30 51.65
C GLY A 363 -29.49 17.19 52.89
N ARG A 364 -28.38 17.77 53.40
CA ARG A 364 -28.41 18.70 54.53
C ARG A 364 -29.19 19.98 54.23
N ALA A 365 -29.03 20.54 53.04
CA ALA A 365 -29.78 21.74 52.63
C ALA A 365 -31.30 21.45 52.59
N SER A 366 -31.69 20.28 52.08
CA SER A 366 -33.09 19.86 52.03
C SER A 366 -33.70 19.72 53.44
N GLU A 367 -32.95 19.17 54.39
CA GLU A 367 -33.39 19.08 55.80
C GLU A 367 -33.51 20.45 56.48
N LEU A 368 -32.60 21.39 56.21
CA LEU A 368 -32.70 22.75 56.72
C LEU A 368 -33.94 23.48 56.19
N ILE A 369 -34.25 23.30 54.90
CA ILE A 369 -35.46 23.87 54.28
C ILE A 369 -36.71 23.32 54.95
N LYS A 370 -36.80 22.00 55.15
CA LYS A 370 -37.93 21.37 55.86
C LYS A 370 -38.10 21.91 57.28
N ARG A 371 -37.00 22.10 58.02
CA ARG A 371 -37.04 22.66 59.38
C ARG A 371 -37.52 24.10 59.43
N ALA A 372 -37.18 24.92 58.44
CA ALA A 372 -37.61 26.32 58.38
C ALA A 372 -39.10 26.48 58.01
N GLN A 373 -39.75 25.44 57.50
CA GLN A 373 -41.16 25.44 57.13
C GLN A 373 -42.10 24.99 58.26
N MET A 374 -41.56 24.39 59.33
CA MET A 374 -42.28 24.08 60.56
C MET A 374 -42.15 25.25 61.54
#